data_AF-Q05JS5-F1
#
_entry.id   AF-Q05JS5-F1
#
_cell.length_a   1.000
_cell.length_b   1.000
_cell.length_c   1.000
_cell.angle_alpha   90.00
_cell.angle_beta   90.00
_cell.angle_gamma   90.00
#
_symmetry.space_group_name_H-M   'P 1'
#
loop_
_entity.id
_entity.type
_entity.pdbx_description
1 polymer ?
#
loop_
_entity_poly.entity_id
_entity_poly.type
_entity_poly.pdbx_seq_one_letter_code
_entity_poly.pdbx_strand_id
1 'polypeptide(L)' 'AAIVASHKHPEFIVNVKETGHILLVNYRDVDNLTVTDIAAAR' A
#
# COMPACT_ATOMS: atom_id res chain seq x y z
N ALA A 1 4.12 -6.93 9.63
CA ALA A 1 3.76 -6.21 8.39
C ALA A 1 4.99 -6.12 7.50
N ALA A 2 4.81 -6.01 6.18
CA ALA A 2 5.90 -5.74 5.24
C ALA A 2 5.52 -4.55 4.35
N ILE A 3 6.52 -3.74 3.97
CA ILE A 3 6.34 -2.56 3.11
C ILE A 3 7.28 -2.70 1.93
N VAL A 4 6.75 -2.53 0.72
CA VAL A 4 7.52 -2.54 -0.53
C VAL A 4 7.23 -1.27 -1.29
N ALA A 5 8.27 -0.48 -1.55
CA ALA A 5 8.16 0.78 -2.29
C ALA A 5 8.66 0.63 -3.73
N SER A 6 8.02 1.34 -4.65
CA SER A 6 8.51 1.45 -6.03
C SER A 6 9.67 2.45 -6.10
N HIS A 7 10.69 2.11 -6.89
CA HIS A 7 11.79 3.04 -7.22
C HIS A 7 11.45 3.97 -8.39
N LYS A 8 10.30 3.78 -9.05
CA LYS A 8 9.93 4.49 -10.29
C LYS A 8 8.64 5.30 -10.16
N HIS A 9 7.76 4.90 -9.26
CA HIS A 9 6.48 5.55 -9.03
C HIS A 9 6.35 5.92 -7.56
N PRO A 10 5.65 7.02 -7.23
CA PRO A 10 5.42 7.43 -5.86
C PRO A 10 4.33 6.53 -5.22
N GLU A 11 4.63 5.23 -5.10
CA GLU A 11 3.71 4.22 -4.60
C GLU A 11 4.43 3.21 -3.69
N PHE A 12 3.75 2.76 -2.64
CA PHE A 12 4.18 1.62 -1.83
C PHE A 12 3.01 0.72 -1.47
N ILE A 13 3.33 -0.56 -1.28
CA ILE A 13 2.38 -1.60 -0.86
C ILE A 13 2.67 -1.96 0.58
N VAL A 14 1.64 -1.99 1.42
CA VAL A 14 1.69 -2.47 2.81
C VAL A 14 0.95 -3.79 2.90
N ASN A 15 1.64 -4.85 3.29
CA ASN A 15 1.04 -6.15 3.56
C ASN A 15 0.83 -6.32 5.08
N VAL A 16 -0.44 -6.33 5.49
CA VAL A 16 -0.89 -6.49 6.87
C VAL A 16 -1.35 -7.94 7.08
N LYS A 17 -0.38 -8.83 7.32
CA LYS A 17 -0.63 -10.27 7.46
C LYS A 17 -1.66 -10.65 8.54
N GLU A 18 -1.71 -9.91 9.64
CA GLU A 18 -2.61 -10.20 10.76
C GLU A 18 -4.08 -10.03 10.38
N THR A 19 -4.37 -9.03 9.56
CA THR A 19 -5.74 -8.72 9.12
C THR A 19 -6.06 -9.33 7.75
N GLY A 20 -5.04 -9.73 6.98
CA GLY A 20 -5.23 -10.22 5.61
C GLY A 20 -5.52 -9.11 4.61
N HIS A 21 -5.08 -7.88 4.88
CA HIS A 21 -5.25 -6.74 3.97
C HIS A 21 -3.93 -6.34 3.31
N ILE A 22 -4.04 -5.93 2.05
CA ILE A 22 -2.97 -5.30 1.29
C ILE A 22 -3.42 -3.87 0.99
N LEU A 23 -2.63 -2.89 1.41
CA LEU A 23 -2.89 -1.48 1.14
C LEU A 23 -1.97 -1.02 0.02
N LEU A 24 -2.54 -0.53 -1.08
CA LEU A 24 -1.80 0.23 -2.08
C LEU A 24 -1.89 1.71 -1.71
N VAL A 25 -0.74 2.33 -1.46
CA VAL A 25 -0.65 3.74 -1.09
C VAL A 25 0.05 4.50 -2.22
N ASN A 26 -0.65 5.48 -2.77
CA ASN A 26 -0.09 6.44 -3.71
C ASN A 26 0.20 7.75 -2.99
N TYR A 27 1.46 8.17 -3.04
CA TYR A 27 1.97 9.38 -2.38
C TYR A 27 2.48 10.42 -3.38
N ARG A 28 1.96 10.41 -4.62
CA ARG A 28 2.31 11.44 -5.62
C ARG A 28 2.06 12.86 -5.11
N ASP A 29 1.01 13.01 -4.30
CA ASP A 29 0.69 14.20 -3.53
C ASP A 29 0.72 13.79 -2.04
N VAL A 30 1.70 14.33 -1.31
CA VAL A 30 1.91 13.98 0.11
C VAL A 30 0.87 14.62 1.03
N ASP A 31 0.19 15.67 0.55
CA ASP A 31 -0.91 16.32 1.27
C ASP A 31 -2.24 15.59 1.04
N ASN A 32 -2.34 14.79 -0.04
CA ASN A 32 -3.55 14.04 -0.40
C ASN A 32 -3.26 12.59 -0.82
N LEU A 33 -2.88 11.77 0.16
CA LEU A 33 -2.61 10.36 -0.05
C LEU A 33 -3.86 9.61 -0.53
N THR A 34 -3.70 8.80 -1.58
CA THR A 34 -4.74 7.87 -2.01
C THR A 34 -4.40 6.47 -1.53
N VAL A 35 -5.31 5.85 -0.77
CA VAL A 35 -5.14 4.49 -0.24
C VAL A 35 -6.23 3.60 -0.82
N THR A 36 -5.83 2.48 -1.41
CA THR A 36 -6.74 1.42 -1.86
C THR A 36 -6.56 0.20 -0.95
N ASP A 37 -7.63 -0.23 -0.30
CA ASP A 37 -7.67 -1.47 0.49
C ASP A 37 -8.03 -2.66 -0.40
N ILE A 38 -7.21 -3.70 -0.33
CA ILE A 38 -7.39 -4.93 -1.09
C ILE A 38 -7.37 -6.10 -0.10
N ALA A 39 -8.47 -6.86 -0.04
CA ALA A 39 -8.50 -8.11 0.70
C ALA A 39 -7.52 -9.11 0.06
N ALA A 40 -6.58 -9.63 0.84
CA ALA A 40 -5.65 -10.65 0.37
C ALA A 40 -6.41 -11.98 0.20
N ALA A 41 -6.30 -12.59 -0.97
CA ALA A 41 -6.63 -14.00 -1.12
C ALA A 41 -5.65 -14.81 -0.23
N ARG A 42 -6.20 -15.76 0.54
CA ARG A 42 -5.41 -16.59 1.44
C ARG A 42 -4.73 -17.73 0.71
#